data_AF-A0AAD1CJN7-F1
#
_entry.id   AF-A0AAD1CJN7-F1
#
_cell.length_a   1.000
_cell.length_b   1.000
_cell.length_c   1.000
_cell.angle_alpha   90.00
_cell.angle_beta   90.00
_cell.angle_gamma   90.00
#
_symmetry.space_group_name_H-M   'P 1'
#
loop_
_entity.id
_entity.type
_entity.pdbx_description
1 polymer ?
#
loop_
_entity_poly.entity_id
_entity_poly.type
_entity_poly.pdbx_seq_one_letter_code
_entity_poly.pdbx_strand_id
1 'polypeptide(L)'
;MRYQWLILICALFSGLTAHYFWQKRDPNARHDPYYPMQILEYGEDVIDLFDTADPRIRVVYFGYTQCPDVCPTSLAILSSALDNLSETQRQNVWPIFITLDPERDTAIKTKEYASYFKAGITGLVGTVEQTAGW
;
A
#
# COMPACT_ATOMS: atom_id res chain seq x y z
N MET A 1 6.49 -51.54 -25.37
CA MET A 1 5.32 -50.64 -25.42
C MET A 1 4.39 -50.71 -24.18
N ARG A 2 4.35 -51.79 -23.37
CA ARG A 2 3.40 -51.90 -22.23
C ARG A 2 3.63 -50.93 -21.05
N TYR A 3 4.85 -50.45 -20.81
CA TYR A 3 5.18 -49.61 -19.63
C TYR A 3 5.32 -48.11 -19.95
N GLN A 4 5.18 -47.72 -21.21
CA GLN A 4 5.44 -46.35 -21.67
C GLN A 4 4.44 -45.34 -21.08
N TRP A 5 3.18 -45.76 -20.92
CA TRP A 5 2.13 -44.96 -20.28
C TRP A 5 2.33 -44.81 -18.77
N LEU A 6 2.89 -45.82 -18.10
CA LEU A 6 3.21 -45.76 -16.68
C LEU A 6 4.33 -44.75 -16.39
N ILE A 7 5.35 -44.71 -17.26
CA ILE A 7 6.43 -43.71 -17.16
C ILE A 7 5.89 -42.29 -17.33
N LEU A 8 4.98 -42.07 -18.28
CA LEU A 8 4.36 -40.76 -18.48
C LEU A 8 3.49 -40.34 -17.29
N ILE A 9 2.70 -41.25 -16.72
CA ILE A 9 1.90 -40.97 -15.53
C ILE A 9 2.79 -40.63 -14.34
N CYS A 10 3.84 -41.41 -14.08
CA CYS A 10 4.79 -41.14 -13.00
C CYS A 10 5.49 -39.79 -13.19
N ALA A 11 5.92 -39.45 -14.42
CA ALA A 11 6.53 -38.16 -14.72
C ALA A 11 5.57 -37.00 -14.45
N LEU A 12 4.31 -37.12 -14.90
CA LEU A 12 3.28 -36.10 -14.73
C LEU A 12 2.91 -35.92 -13.25
N PHE A 13 2.79 -37.01 -12.50
CA PHE A 13 2.55 -36.97 -11.04
C PHE A 13 3.74 -36.34 -10.29
N SER A 14 4.97 -36.69 -10.65
CA SER A 14 6.18 -36.12 -10.05
C SER A 14 6.31 -34.63 -10.35
N GLY A 15 5.95 -34.19 -11.56
CA GLY A 15 5.93 -32.78 -11.95
C GLY A 15 4.86 -31.99 -11.21
N LEU A 16 3.63 -32.52 -11.11
CA LEU A 16 2.52 -31.89 -10.39
C LEU A 16 2.82 -31.76 -8.89
N THR A 17 3.37 -32.79 -8.28
CA THR A 17 3.75 -32.75 -6.87
C THR A 17 4.92 -31.79 -6.65
N ALA A 18 5.95 -31.80 -7.49
CA ALA A 18 7.04 -30.83 -7.42
C ALA A 18 6.55 -29.39 -7.58
N HIS A 19 5.67 -29.12 -8.55
CA HIS A 19 5.06 -27.81 -8.74
C HIS A 19 4.23 -27.37 -7.53
N TYR A 20 3.40 -28.26 -7.00
CA TYR A 20 2.61 -28.00 -5.80
C TYR A 20 3.49 -27.67 -4.58
N PHE A 21 4.58 -28.42 -4.39
CA PHE A 21 5.54 -28.16 -3.31
C PHE A 21 6.35 -26.88 -3.53
N TRP A 22 6.69 -26.53 -4.78
CA TRP A 22 7.42 -25.31 -5.11
C TRP A 22 6.55 -24.08 -4.86
N GLN A 23 5.30 -24.08 -5.33
CA GLN A 23 4.32 -23.02 -5.09
C GLN A 23 4.08 -22.78 -3.58
N LYS A 24 4.03 -23.85 -2.78
CA LYS A 24 3.86 -23.73 -1.33
C LYS A 24 5.10 -23.19 -0.61
N ARG A 25 6.26 -23.23 -1.25
CA ARG A 25 7.56 -22.83 -0.67
C ARG A 25 8.04 -21.49 -1.21
N ASP A 26 7.34 -20.89 -2.18
CA ASP A 26 7.70 -19.60 -2.76
C ASP A 26 7.55 -18.48 -1.71
N PRO A 27 8.66 -17.94 -1.16
CA PRO A 27 8.61 -16.86 -0.18
C PRO A 27 8.19 -15.51 -0.80
N ASN A 28 8.06 -15.49 -2.13
CA ASN A 28 7.66 -14.33 -2.94
C ASN A 28 6.21 -14.43 -3.43
N ALA A 29 5.47 -15.49 -3.10
CA ALA A 29 4.03 -15.51 -3.29
C ALA A 29 3.42 -14.52 -2.28
N ARG A 30 3.42 -13.23 -2.65
CA ARG A 30 2.66 -12.18 -1.95
C ARG A 30 1.21 -12.60 -1.99
N HIS A 31 0.74 -13.22 -0.92
CA HIS A 31 -0.65 -13.19 -0.57
C HIS A 31 -0.87 -11.82 0.07
N ASP A 32 -1.05 -10.79 -0.75
CA ASP A 32 -1.47 -9.50 -0.23
C ASP A 32 -2.82 -9.73 0.49
N PRO A 33 -2.93 -9.35 1.78
CA PRO A 33 -4.18 -9.51 2.49
C PRO A 33 -5.27 -8.74 1.74
N TYR A 34 -6.40 -9.40 1.45
CA TYR A 34 -7.52 -8.71 0.83
C TYR A 34 -8.10 -7.70 1.81
N TYR A 35 -7.82 -6.42 1.57
CA TYR A 35 -8.40 -5.31 2.32
C TYR A 35 -9.54 -4.66 1.52
N PRO A 36 -10.66 -4.30 2.18
CA PRO A 36 -11.66 -3.47 1.54
C PRO A 36 -11.08 -2.07 1.29
N MET A 37 -11.57 -1.34 0.28
CA MET A 37 -10.99 -0.07 -0.21
C MET A 37 -10.75 1.01 0.86
N GLN A 38 -11.51 0.97 1.96
CA GLN A 38 -11.36 1.91 3.08
C GLN A 38 -10.14 1.63 3.98
N ILE A 39 -9.61 0.41 3.99
CA ILE A 39 -8.51 0.01 4.88
C ILE A 39 -7.19 0.18 4.13
N LEU A 40 -6.28 0.97 4.70
CA LEU A 40 -4.97 1.27 4.14
C LEU A 40 -3.86 0.97 5.16
N GLU A 41 -2.71 0.52 4.68
CA GLU A 41 -1.53 0.22 5.49
C GLU A 41 -0.83 1.50 5.94
N TYR A 42 -0.33 1.48 7.19
CA TYR A 42 0.42 2.54 7.84
C TYR A 42 1.58 1.95 8.65
N GLY A 43 2.78 1.89 8.06
CA GLY A 43 3.91 1.20 8.68
C GLY A 43 3.62 -0.29 8.89
N GLU A 44 3.42 -0.71 10.14
CA GLU A 44 3.04 -2.08 10.52
C GLU A 44 1.55 -2.20 10.88
N ASP A 45 0.84 -1.07 10.95
CA ASP A 45 -0.57 -0.99 11.32
C ASP A 45 -1.47 -0.82 10.07
N VAL A 46 -2.78 -0.88 10.27
CA VAL A 46 -3.79 -0.54 9.26
C VAL A 46 -4.72 0.54 9.77
N ILE A 47 -5.24 1.36 8.87
CA ILE A 47 -6.10 2.51 9.15
C ILE A 47 -7.35 2.43 8.29
N ASP A 48 -8.52 2.64 8.91
CA ASP A 48 -9.78 2.87 8.19
C ASP A 48 -9.92 4.35 7.82
N LEU A 49 -9.77 4.64 6.53
CA LEU A 49 -9.89 5.98 5.97
C LEU A 49 -11.29 6.57 6.14
N PHE A 50 -12.32 5.75 6.36
CA PHE A 50 -13.71 6.21 6.47
C PHE A 50 -14.29 6.02 7.87
N ASP A 51 -13.45 5.77 8.89
CA ASP A 51 -13.89 5.69 10.29
C ASP A 51 -14.68 6.94 10.70
N THR A 52 -15.92 6.76 11.15
CA THR A 52 -16.78 7.88 11.55
C THR A 52 -16.54 8.31 13.00
N ALA A 53 -15.75 7.56 13.77
CA ALA A 53 -15.36 7.93 15.12
C ALA A 53 -14.33 9.09 15.13
N ASP A 54 -13.56 9.26 14.05
CA ASP A 54 -12.67 10.41 13.87
C ASP A 54 -13.40 11.55 13.14
N PRO A 55 -13.70 12.67 13.83
CA PRO A 55 -14.46 13.78 13.26
C PRO A 55 -13.61 14.72 12.39
N ARG A 56 -12.30 14.48 12.27
CA ARG A 56 -11.39 15.38 11.55
C ARG A 56 -11.69 15.38 10.05
N ILE A 57 -11.52 16.55 9.43
CA ILE A 57 -11.62 16.73 7.99
C ILE A 57 -10.39 16.11 7.34
N ARG A 58 -10.61 15.13 6.47
CA ARG A 58 -9.55 14.45 5.72
C ARG A 58 -9.15 15.29 4.51
N VAL A 59 -7.87 15.65 4.43
CA VAL A 59 -7.28 16.31 3.27
C VAL A 59 -6.35 15.31 2.62
N VAL A 60 -6.83 14.68 1.54
CA VAL A 60 -6.14 13.58 0.88
C VAL A 60 -5.38 14.07 -0.35
N TYR A 61 -4.11 13.74 -0.42
CA TYR A 61 -3.27 13.91 -1.61
C TYR A 61 -2.80 12.55 -2.12
N PHE A 62 -3.02 12.28 -3.41
CA PHE A 62 -2.56 11.07 -4.09
C PHE A 62 -1.28 11.35 -4.89
N GLY A 63 -0.28 10.49 -4.77
CA GLY A 63 0.99 10.62 -5.48
C GLY A 63 1.87 9.38 -5.32
N TYR A 64 3.18 9.49 -5.42
CA TYR A 64 4.12 8.38 -5.15
C TYR A 64 5.48 8.95 -4.73
N THR A 65 6.29 8.19 -3.98
CA THR A 65 7.48 8.72 -3.30
C THR A 65 8.60 9.11 -4.25
N GLN A 66 8.65 8.50 -5.45
CA GLN A 66 9.69 8.73 -6.47
C GLN A 66 9.31 9.81 -7.49
N CYS A 67 8.23 10.55 -7.24
CA CYS A 67 7.75 11.61 -8.11
C CYS A 67 8.71 12.81 -8.06
N PRO A 68 9.37 13.19 -9.17
CA PRO A 68 10.57 14.03 -9.12
C PRO A 68 10.32 15.52 -8.86
N ASP A 69 9.09 16.01 -9.04
CA ASP A 69 8.82 17.46 -8.99
C ASP A 69 7.47 17.81 -8.36
N VAL A 70 6.36 17.45 -9.02
CA VAL A 70 5.03 17.95 -8.63
C VAL A 70 4.57 17.45 -7.26
N CYS A 71 4.95 16.24 -6.86
CA CYS A 71 4.51 15.64 -5.60
C CYS A 71 5.19 16.25 -4.38
N PRO A 72 6.53 16.37 -4.29
CA PRO A 72 7.16 17.07 -3.19
C PRO A 72 6.74 18.54 -3.13
N THR A 73 6.57 19.19 -4.28
CA THR A 73 6.08 20.58 -4.33
C THR A 73 4.66 20.70 -3.77
N SER A 74 3.75 19.80 -4.15
CA SER A 74 2.35 19.81 -3.69
C SER A 74 2.24 19.55 -2.19
N LEU A 75 3.02 18.60 -1.66
CA LEU A 75 3.06 18.31 -0.22
C LEU A 75 3.68 19.44 0.60
N ALA A 76 4.69 20.14 0.06
CA ALA A 76 5.24 21.34 0.68
C ALA A 76 4.21 22.50 0.71
N ILE A 77 3.44 22.68 -0.36
CA ILE A 77 2.34 23.66 -0.42
C ILE A 77 1.26 23.29 0.61
N LEU A 78 0.87 22.02 0.70
CA LEU A 78 -0.08 21.54 1.70
C LEU A 78 0.42 21.82 3.13
N SER A 79 1.69 21.50 3.42
CA SER A 79 2.31 21.83 4.71
C SER A 79 2.22 23.31 5.02
N SER A 80 2.60 24.16 4.07
CA SER A 80 2.56 25.62 4.23
C SER A 80 1.13 26.13 4.44
N ALA A 81 0.14 25.55 3.76
CA ALA A 81 -1.26 25.90 3.96
C ALA A 81 -1.73 25.54 5.38
N LEU A 82 -1.32 24.37 5.89
CA LEU A 82 -1.63 23.93 7.26
C LEU A 82 -0.94 24.81 8.31
N ASP A 83 0.23 25.39 8.02
CA ASP A 83 0.96 26.36 8.87
C ASP A 83 0.22 27.68 9.07
N ASN A 84 -0.73 28.01 8.20
CA ASN A 84 -1.58 29.19 8.36
C ASN A 84 -2.80 28.94 9.26
N LEU A 85 -3.05 27.70 9.67
CA LEU A 85 -4.16 27.37 10.57
C LEU A 85 -3.77 27.62 12.03
N SER A 86 -4.73 28.08 12.83
CA SER A 86 -4.60 28.06 14.29
C SER A 86 -4.49 26.62 14.82
N GLU A 87 -3.92 26.44 16.01
CA GLU A 87 -3.78 25.12 16.64
C GLU A 87 -5.14 24.38 16.75
N THR A 88 -6.20 25.08 17.13
CA THR A 88 -7.56 24.50 17.19
C THR A 88 -8.07 24.07 15.82
N GLN A 89 -7.80 24.84 14.76
CA GLN A 89 -8.19 24.46 13.40
C GLN A 89 -7.37 23.26 12.90
N ARG A 90 -6.07 23.24 13.21
CA ARG A 90 -5.15 22.16 12.85
C ARG A 90 -5.57 20.82 13.45
N GLN A 91 -6.05 20.82 14.70
CA GLN A 91 -6.57 19.60 15.36
C GLN A 91 -7.82 19.03 14.68
N ASN A 92 -8.56 19.84 13.92
CA ASN A 92 -9.75 19.41 13.17
C ASN A 92 -9.43 18.90 11.76
N VAL A 93 -8.15 18.88 11.34
CA VAL A 93 -7.73 18.45 10.02
C VAL A 93 -6.81 17.24 10.13
N TRP A 94 -7.02 16.28 9.24
CA TRP A 94 -6.15 15.12 9.08
C TRP A 94 -5.57 15.12 7.67
N PRO A 95 -4.32 15.57 7.49
CA PRO A 95 -3.65 15.54 6.19
C PRO A 95 -3.09 14.15 5.90
N ILE A 96 -3.36 13.65 4.70
CA ILE A 96 -3.09 12.27 4.30
C ILE A 96 -2.42 12.26 2.94
N PHE A 97 -1.31 11.54 2.83
CA PHE A 97 -0.66 11.18 1.58
C PHE A 97 -0.94 9.70 1.29
N ILE A 98 -1.52 9.39 0.14
CA ILE A 98 -1.77 8.01 -0.30
C ILE A 98 -0.91 7.74 -1.53
N THR A 99 -0.09 6.68 -1.49
CA THR A 99 0.67 6.28 -2.69
C THR A 99 -0.22 5.62 -3.74
N LEU A 100 0.06 5.91 -5.01
CA LEU A 100 -0.49 5.28 -6.21
C LEU A 100 0.40 4.15 -6.74
N ASP A 101 1.50 3.84 -6.05
CA ASP A 101 2.54 2.92 -6.51
C ASP A 101 2.97 1.93 -5.41
N PRO A 102 2.05 1.05 -4.96
CA PRO A 102 2.28 0.16 -3.83
C PRO A 102 3.33 -0.93 -4.11
N GLU A 103 3.67 -1.18 -5.37
CA GLU A 103 4.75 -2.10 -5.73
C GLU A 103 6.12 -1.59 -5.28
N ARG A 104 6.35 -0.26 -5.32
CA ARG A 104 7.63 0.37 -4.99
C ARG A 104 7.61 1.08 -3.63
N ASP A 105 6.46 1.62 -3.26
CA ASP A 105 6.22 2.42 -2.06
C ASP A 105 5.62 1.59 -0.92
N THR A 106 6.47 0.94 -0.13
CA THR A 106 6.02 0.17 1.04
C THR A 106 5.41 1.08 2.11
N ALA A 107 4.53 0.55 2.97
CA ALA A 107 3.92 1.31 4.06
C ALA A 107 4.93 2.08 4.93
N ILE A 108 6.09 1.46 5.22
CA ILE A 108 7.19 2.11 5.95
C ILE A 108 7.80 3.27 5.16
N LYS A 109 8.13 3.07 3.87
CA LYS A 109 8.71 4.12 3.02
C LYS A 109 7.76 5.30 2.83
N THR A 110 6.47 5.02 2.62
CA THR A 110 5.45 6.04 2.42
C THR A 110 5.23 6.87 3.69
N LYS A 111 5.21 6.21 4.86
CA LYS A 111 5.19 6.87 6.17
C LYS A 111 6.42 7.75 6.38
N GLU A 112 7.61 7.25 6.06
CA GLU A 112 8.86 8.01 6.17
C GLU A 112 8.85 9.23 5.24
N TYR A 113 8.48 9.05 3.98
CA TYR A 113 8.39 10.12 2.99
C TYR A 113 7.43 11.24 3.44
N ALA A 114 6.23 10.89 3.92
CA ALA A 114 5.27 11.86 4.42
C ALA A 114 5.80 12.66 5.63
N SER A 115 6.66 12.06 6.45
CA SER A 115 7.23 12.71 7.64
C SER A 115 8.15 13.89 7.31
N TYR A 116 8.76 13.92 6.11
CA TYR A 116 9.67 14.99 5.70
C TYR A 116 8.98 16.36 5.59
N PHE A 117 7.66 16.38 5.42
CA PHE A 117 6.89 17.61 5.26
C PHE A 117 6.42 18.24 6.57
N LYS A 118 6.73 17.65 7.74
CA LYS A 118 6.56 18.24 9.09
C LYS A 118 5.18 18.85 9.47
N ALA A 119 4.12 18.60 8.70
CA ALA A 119 2.76 19.05 8.99
C ALA A 119 1.84 17.94 9.55
N GLY A 120 2.42 16.89 10.14
CA GLY A 120 1.64 15.75 10.63
C GLY A 120 0.96 14.94 9.52
N ILE A 121 1.50 14.99 8.29
CA ILE A 121 0.97 14.25 7.14
C ILE A 121 1.13 12.75 7.39
N THR A 122 0.02 12.02 7.33
CA THR A 122 0.00 10.55 7.47
C THR A 122 0.22 9.92 6.10
N GLY A 123 1.26 9.12 5.94
CA GLY A 123 1.53 8.36 4.71
C GLY A 123 0.86 6.99 4.74
N LEU A 124 -0.02 6.71 3.78
CA LEU A 124 -0.80 5.48 3.67
C LEU A 124 -0.56 4.76 2.34
N VAL A 125 -0.69 3.44 2.36
CA VAL A 125 -0.48 2.57 1.19
C VAL A 125 -1.66 1.62 1.06
N GLY A 126 -2.19 1.45 -0.15
CA GLY A 126 -3.13 0.37 -0.45
C GLY A 126 -2.39 -0.86 -0.98
N THR A 127 -3.05 -2.02 -1.04
CA THR A 127 -2.49 -3.19 -1.73
C THR A 127 -2.44 -2.96 -3.24
N VAL A 128 -1.68 -3.81 -3.94
CA VAL A 128 -1.64 -3.77 -5.41
C VAL A 128 -3.06 -3.89 -5.98
N GLU A 129 -3.89 -4.77 -5.43
CA GLU A 129 -5.27 -4.97 -5.87
C GLU A 129 -6.15 -3.73 -5.67
N GLN A 130 -5.98 -2.99 -4.57
CA GLN A 130 -6.73 -1.75 -4.32
C GLN A 130 -6.41 -0.64 -5.35
N THR A 131 -5.20 -0.68 -5.94
CA THR A 131 -4.77 0.29 -6.97
C THR A 131 -4.94 -0.21 -8.41
N ALA A 132 -5.03 -1.53 -8.63
CA ALA A 132 -5.11 -2.14 -9.96
C ALA A 132 -6.49 -2.02 -10.63
N GLY A 133 -7.52 -1.52 -9.93
CA GLY A 133 -8.90 -1.43 -10.41
C GLY A 133 -9.26 -0.21 -11.26
N TRP A 134 -8.27 0.54 -11.77
CA TRP A 134 -8.47 1.80 -12.52
C TRP A 134 -7.99 1.69 -13.97
#